data_AF-A0A358Q2I4-F1
#
_entry.id   AF-A0A358Q2I4-F1
#
_cell.length_a   1.000
_cell.length_b   1.000
_cell.length_c   1.000
_cell.angle_alpha   90.00
_cell.angle_beta   90.00
_cell.angle_gamma   90.00
#
_symmetry.space_group_name_H-M   'P 1'
#
loop_
_entity.id
_entity.type
_entity.pdbx_description
1 polymer ?
#
loop_
_entity_poly.entity_id
_entity_poly.type
_entity_poly.pdbx_seq_one_letter_code
_entity_poly.pdbx_strand_id
1 'polypeptide(L)' 'MVWLNVDKPLRTCTLHTDDCCIYWIKKEETNYKGLGHLKRDGGWLSFNDEKEAVIHKETSFPKYQLINHC' A
#
# COMPACT_ATOMS: atom_id res chain seq x y z
N MET A 1 12.57 -0.85 -4.80
CA MET A 1 11.39 -1.51 -4.21
C MET A 1 10.60 -0.46 -3.45
N VAL A 2 9.29 -0.50 -3.46
CA VAL A 2 8.40 0.40 -2.73
C VAL A 2 7.24 -0.38 -2.12
N TRP A 3 6.53 0.18 -1.16
CA TRP A 3 5.33 -0.42 -0.57
C TRP A 3 4.11 0.46 -0.75
N LEU A 4 3.00 -0.16 -1.15
CA LEU A 4 1.69 0.44 -1.21
C LEU A 4 0.81 -0.13 -0.10
N ASN A 5 0.42 0.72 0.83
CA ASN A 5 -0.56 0.40 1.85
C ASN A 5 -1.96 0.68 1.32
N VAL A 6 -2.73 -0.37 1.04
CA VAL A 6 -4.13 -0.27 0.65
C VAL A 6 -5.00 -0.28 1.91
N ASP A 7 -5.81 0.76 2.08
CA ASP A 7 -6.79 0.88 3.16
C ASP A 7 -8.20 0.99 2.59
N LYS A 8 -8.96 -0.10 2.66
CA LYS A 8 -10.31 -0.18 2.07
C LYS A 8 -11.34 0.63 2.86
N PRO A 9 -11.37 0.60 4.22
CA PRO A 9 -12.27 1.44 5.00
C PRO A 9 -12.08 2.94 4.71
N LEU A 10 -10.83 3.40 4.59
CA LEU A 10 -10.54 4.81 4.32
C LEU A 10 -10.54 5.16 2.83
N ARG A 11 -10.61 4.16 1.94
CA ARG A 11 -10.48 4.31 0.48
C ARG A 11 -9.22 5.06 0.07
N THR A 12 -8.10 4.71 0.71
CA THR A 12 -6.79 5.31 0.43
C THR A 12 -5.80 4.23 0.00
N CYS A 13 -4.83 4.66 -0.81
CA CYS A 13 -3.63 3.92 -1.12
C CYS A 13 -2.45 4.81 -0.74
N THR A 14 -1.68 4.43 0.27
CA THR A 14 -0.53 5.21 0.73
C THR A 14 0.76 4.60 0.20
N LEU A 15 1.52 5.37 -0.56
CA LEU A 15 2.79 4.96 -1.12
C LEU A 15 3.94 5.31 -0.16
N HIS A 16 4.80 4.32 0.06
CA HIS A 16 6.01 4.40 0.86
C HIS A 16 7.21 4.00 -0.02
N THR A 17 8.07 4.96 -0.34
CA THR A 17 9.26 4.81 -1.18
C THR A 17 10.57 4.79 -0.39
N ASP A 18 10.57 5.34 0.82
CA ASP A 18 11.70 5.33 1.77
C ASP A 18 11.70 4.07 2.67
N ASP A 19 12.80 3.31 2.64
CA ASP A 19 13.00 2.11 3.45
C ASP A 19 13.27 2.42 4.93
N CYS A 20 13.61 3.67 5.26
CA CYS A 20 13.72 4.17 6.62
C CYS A 20 12.37 4.55 7.25
N CYS A 21 11.27 4.49 6.48
CA CYS A 21 9.94 4.80 6.98
C CYS A 21 9.51 3.83 8.10
N ILE A 22 9.08 4.37 9.24
CA ILE A 22 8.63 3.55 10.39
C ILE A 22 7.48 2.60 10.02
N TYR A 23 6.56 3.03 9.14
CA TYR A 23 5.45 2.20 8.69
C TYR A 23 5.92 1.08 7.77
N TRP A 24 6.94 1.33 6.94
CA TRP A 24 7.56 0.27 6.14
C TRP A 24 8.21 -0.77 7.04
N ILE A 25 8.98 -0.33 8.04
CA ILE A 25 9.74 -1.25 8.92
C ILE A 25 8.79 -2.08 9.78
N LYS A 26 7.74 -1.47 10.31
CA LYS A 26 6.81 -2.10 11.26
C LYS A 26 5.57 -2.74 10.62
N LYS A 27 5.42 -2.69 9.30
CA LYS A 27 4.27 -3.34 8.64
C LYS A 27 4.26 -4.83 8.98
N GLU A 28 3.10 -5.32 9.33
CA GLU A 28 2.89 -6.72 9.65
C GLU A 28 1.52 -7.16 9.16
N GLU A 29 1.38 -8.46 9.02
CA GLU A 29 0.10 -9.06 8.72
C GLU A 29 -0.78 -9.08 9.97
N THR A 30 -2.05 -8.74 9.80
CA THR A 30 -3.06 -8.82 10.85
C THR A 30 -4.22 -9.72 10.39
N ASN A 31 -5.19 -9.95 11.28
CA ASN A 31 -6.40 -10.69 10.94
C ASN A 31 -7.18 -10.08 9.76
N TYR A 32 -7.04 -8.77 9.53
CA TYR A 32 -7.85 -8.05 8.54
C TYR A 32 -7.03 -7.30 7.49
N LYS A 33 -5.71 -7.19 7.65
CA LYS A 33 -4.80 -6.53 6.72
C LYS A 33 -3.67 -7.49 6.34
N GLY A 34 -3.53 -7.78 5.05
CA GLY A 34 -2.52 -8.73 4.55
C GLY A 34 -1.13 -8.11 4.37
N LEU A 35 -0.10 -8.94 4.33
CA LEU A 35 1.26 -8.58 3.93
C LEU A 35 1.61 -9.36 2.66
N GLY A 36 1.94 -8.66 1.57
CA GLY A 36 2.10 -9.25 0.23
C GLY A 36 0.78 -9.62 -0.46
N HIS A 37 -0.35 -9.46 0.21
CA HIS A 37 -1.69 -9.75 -0.30
C HIS A 37 -2.74 -8.86 0.37
N LEU A 38 -3.98 -8.89 -0.12
CA LEU A 38 -5.09 -8.12 0.44
C LEU A 38 -6.03 -9.00 1.25
N LYS A 39 -6.50 -8.48 2.38
CA LYS A 39 -7.57 -9.05 3.21
C LYS A 39 -8.80 -8.12 3.22
N ARG A 40 -9.69 -8.29 4.20
CA ARG A 40 -10.93 -7.52 4.36
C ARG A 40 -10.69 -6.01 4.35
N ASP A 41 -9.73 -5.53 5.13
CA ASP A 41 -9.48 -4.09 5.34
C ASP A 41 -8.36 -3.56 4.43
N GLY A 42 -7.74 -4.44 3.64
CA GLY A 42 -6.69 -4.11 2.68
C GLY A 42 -5.40 -4.87 2.97
N GLY A 43 -4.26 -4.24 2.74
CA GLY A 43 -2.97 -4.90 2.87
C GLY A 43 -1.80 -4.06 2.40
N TRP A 44 -0.61 -4.60 2.60
CA TRP A 44 0.66 -4.04 2.15
C TRP A 44 1.11 -4.80 0.91
N LEU A 45 1.30 -4.09 -0.20
CA LEU A 45 1.77 -4.67 -1.47
C LEU A 45 3.13 -4.09 -1.82
N SER A 46 4.08 -4.93 -2.23
CA SER A 46 5.42 -4.51 -2.66
C SER A 46 5.50 -4.42 -4.18
N PHE A 47 6.20 -3.40 -4.68
CA PHE A 47 6.46 -3.19 -6.11
C PHE A 47 7.94 -2.88 -6.35
N ASN A 48 8.41 -3.03 -7.58
CA ASN A 48 9.81 -2.74 -7.90
C ASN A 48 10.10 -1.24 -7.79
N ASP A 49 9.16 -0.42 -8.26
CA ASP A 49 9.22 1.03 -8.27
C ASP A 49 7.85 1.70 -8.02
N GLU A 50 7.87 3.01 -7.84
CA GLU A 50 6.68 3.84 -7.64
C GLU A 50 5.70 3.75 -8.82
N LYS A 51 6.21 3.67 -10.05
CA LYS A 51 5.38 3.67 -11.25
C LYS A 51 4.49 2.43 -11.31
N GLU A 52 5.05 1.26 -11.03
CA GLU A 52 4.28 0.01 -10.92
C GLU A 52 3.19 0.11 -9.84
N ALA A 53 3.52 0.67 -8.67
CA ALA A 53 2.57 0.84 -7.57
C ALA A 53 1.41 1.79 -7.95
N VAL A 54 1.71 2.89 -8.64
CA VAL A 54 0.71 3.85 -9.11
C VAL A 54 -0.20 3.22 -10.17
N ILE A 55 0.37 2.49 -11.14
CA ILE A 55 -0.42 1.76 -12.15
C ILE A 55 -1.35 0.74 -11.48
N HIS A 56 -0.85 -0.02 -10.50
CA HIS A 56 -1.67 -0.97 -9.75
C HIS A 56 -2.82 -0.25 -9.01
N LYS A 57 -2.53 0.88 -8.36
CA LYS A 57 -3.54 1.70 -7.70
C LYS A 57 -4.60 2.19 -8.69
N GLU A 58 -4.21 2.71 -9.85
CA GLU A 58 -5.14 3.28 -10.82
C GLU A 58 -6.04 2.20 -11.45
N THR A 59 -5.49 1.01 -11.69
CA THR A 59 -6.23 -0.11 -12.27
C THR A 59 -7.16 -0.81 -11.27
N SER A 60 -6.67 -1.08 -10.06
CA SER A 60 -7.39 -1.88 -9.07
C SER A 60 -8.23 -1.03 -8.11
N PHE A 61 -7.81 0.20 -7.85
CA PHE A 61 -8.42 1.13 -6.90
C PHE A 61 -8.59 2.54 -7.50
N PRO A 62 -9.23 2.69 -8.68
CA PRO A 62 -9.30 3.96 -9.42
C PRO A 62 -9.91 5.11 -8.60
N LYS A 63 -10.86 4.77 -7.71
CA LYS A 63 -11.58 5.74 -6.86
C LYS A 63 -10.89 6.05 -5.54
N TYR A 64 -9.78 5.38 -5.22
CA TYR A 64 -9.09 5.58 -3.95
C TYR A 64 -8.16 6.79 -4.06
N GLN A 65 -8.00 7.53 -2.97
CA GLN A 65 -7.03 8.63 -2.92
C GLN A 65 -5.62 8.05 -2.82
N LEU A 66 -4.71 8.53 -3.67
CA LEU A 66 -3.28 8.23 -3.54
C LEU A 66 -2.65 9.24 -2.56
N ILE A 67 -1.89 8.73 -1.58
CA ILE A 67 -1.14 9.54 -0.62
C ILE A 67 0.34 9.19 -0.74
N ASN A 68 1.18 10.17 -1.05
CA ASN A 68 2.63 9.99 -1.03
C ASN A 68 3.13 10.33 0.38
N HIS A 69 3.59 9.33 1.13
CA HIS A 69 3.95 9.52 2.53
C HIS A 69 5.43 9.80 2.75
N CYS A 70 6.30 9.07 2.04
CA CYS A 70 7.74 9.11 2.20
C CYS A 70 8.41 8.55 0.95
#